data_AF-A0AA87M4M4-F1
#
_entry.id   AF-A0AA87M4M4-F1
#
_cell.length_a   1.000
_cell.length_b   1.000
_cell.length_c   1.000
_cell.angle_alpha   90.00
_cell.angle_beta   90.00
_cell.angle_gamma   90.00
#
_symmetry.space_group_name_H-M   'P 1'
#
loop_
_entity.id
_entity.type
_entity.pdbx_description
1 polymer ?
#
loop_
_entity_poly.entity_id
_entity_poly.type
_entity_poly.pdbx_seq_one_letter_code
_entity_poly.pdbx_strand_id
1 'polypeptide(L)'
;MRYDLSALPLTALLPAMTKAEDMLARLDERVLRHVVADGFRERGHFFDAVGALWVGGELVHVEDLVLHDARMDARTPTHELTIAHAVLRTRRRLWNAEPSWGLEAAGLATLRGDIGEVEETATPRPASAAISGAETEEVDEDEDDFGVDFAEIDAVIARSDQVLNGEIPDARPETVDDPLGLVHDEDWDEGERLESWRAVIRQADLLPPALGAAVLFDAWERIEPLRR
;
A
#
# COMPACT_ATOMS: atom_id res chain seq x y z
N MET A 1 -11.87 -9.01 25.06
CA MET A 1 -11.99 -8.92 23.59
C MET A 1 -13.11 -7.95 23.27
N ARG A 2 -12.92 -7.07 22.28
CA ARG A 2 -14.00 -6.17 21.80
C ARG A 2 -15.09 -6.94 21.05
N TYR A 3 -14.75 -8.15 20.59
CA TYR A 3 -15.65 -9.11 19.95
C TYR A 3 -16.13 -10.16 20.96
N ASP A 4 -17.44 -10.33 21.08
CA ASP A 4 -18.02 -11.49 21.74
C ASP A 4 -18.19 -12.64 20.74
N LEU A 5 -17.19 -13.51 20.70
CA LEU A 5 -17.20 -14.68 19.80
C LEU A 5 -18.16 -15.79 20.27
N SER A 6 -18.69 -15.70 21.49
CA SER A 6 -19.58 -16.74 22.05
C SER A 6 -20.97 -16.72 21.41
N ALA A 7 -21.39 -15.59 20.84
CA ALA A 7 -22.70 -15.40 20.22
C ALA A 7 -22.71 -15.62 18.69
N LEU A 8 -21.61 -16.11 18.11
CA LEU A 8 -21.52 -16.30 16.66
C LEU A 8 -22.39 -17.48 16.17
N PRO A 9 -23.02 -17.37 14.98
CA PRO A 9 -23.78 -18.46 14.39
C PRO A 9 -22.83 -19.54 13.82
N LEU A 10 -22.15 -20.28 14.71
CA LEU A 10 -21.07 -21.22 14.35
C LEU A 10 -21.49 -22.26 13.31
N THR A 11 -22.75 -22.72 13.37
CA THR A 11 -23.30 -23.71 12.43
C THR A 11 -23.31 -23.22 10.98
N ALA A 12 -23.51 -21.92 10.76
CA ALA A 12 -23.48 -21.32 9.42
C ALA A 12 -22.08 -20.83 9.04
N LEU A 13 -21.33 -20.31 10.02
CA LEU A 13 -20.03 -19.69 9.81
C LEU A 13 -18.94 -20.72 9.51
N LEU A 14 -18.85 -21.82 10.28
CA LEU A 14 -17.77 -22.80 10.13
C LEU A 14 -17.73 -23.43 8.73
N PRO A 15 -18.85 -23.89 8.13
CA PRO A 15 -18.81 -24.43 6.77
C PRO A 15 -18.37 -23.40 5.72
N ALA A 16 -18.78 -22.14 5.87
CA ALA A 16 -18.41 -21.08 4.95
C ALA A 16 -16.90 -20.78 5.02
N MET A 17 -16.36 -20.68 6.24
CA MET A 17 -14.92 -20.47 6.45
C MET A 17 -14.09 -21.63 5.94
N THR A 18 -14.43 -22.88 6.31
CA THR A 18 -13.69 -24.07 5.84
C THR A 18 -13.70 -24.17 4.33
N LYS A 19 -14.82 -23.83 3.67
CA LYS A 19 -14.89 -23.79 2.21
C LYS A 19 -13.98 -22.72 1.61
N ALA A 20 -13.95 -21.53 2.20
CA ALA A 20 -13.08 -20.45 1.73
C ALA A 20 -11.59 -20.82 1.87
N GLU A 21 -11.20 -21.36 3.02
CA GLU A 21 -9.83 -21.82 3.28
C GLU A 21 -9.42 -22.98 2.36
N ASP A 22 -10.27 -23.98 2.14
CA ASP A 22 -10.00 -25.09 1.20
C ASP A 22 -9.87 -24.58 -0.24
N MET A 23 -10.72 -23.64 -0.67
CA MET A 23 -10.63 -23.06 -2.00
C MET A 23 -9.33 -22.26 -2.21
N LEU A 24 -8.92 -21.47 -1.21
CA LEU A 24 -7.67 -20.72 -1.27
C LEU A 24 -6.46 -21.65 -1.30
N ALA A 25 -6.40 -22.64 -0.41
CA ALA A 25 -5.31 -23.62 -0.38
C ALA A 25 -5.20 -24.41 -1.71
N ARG A 26 -6.33 -24.76 -2.33
CA ARG A 26 -6.34 -25.41 -3.66
C ARG A 26 -5.84 -24.48 -4.77
N LEU A 27 -6.21 -23.20 -4.71
CA LEU A 27 -5.72 -22.21 -5.67
C LEU A 27 -4.21 -22.07 -5.55
N ASP A 28 -3.70 -21.89 -4.33
CA ASP A 28 -2.27 -21.73 -4.06
C ASP A 28 -1.48 -22.95 -4.57
N GLU A 29 -1.93 -24.16 -4.25
CA GLU A 29 -1.28 -25.38 -4.68
C GLU A 29 -1.26 -25.53 -6.21
N ARG A 30 -2.34 -25.13 -6.88
CA ARG A 30 -2.43 -25.16 -8.35
C ARG A 30 -1.51 -24.12 -8.99
N VAL A 31 -1.48 -22.91 -8.45
CA VAL A 31 -0.62 -21.83 -8.95
C VAL A 31 0.84 -22.21 -8.75
N LEU A 32 1.23 -22.67 -7.56
CA LEU A 32 2.61 -23.05 -7.23
C LEU A 32 3.18 -24.13 -8.16
N ARG A 33 2.34 -25.05 -8.65
CA ARG A 33 2.78 -26.15 -9.54
C ARG A 33 2.70 -25.84 -11.03
N HIS A 34 2.14 -24.70 -11.42
CA HIS A 34 1.91 -24.40 -12.84
C HIS A 34 3.06 -23.59 -13.45
N VAL A 35 3.36 -23.83 -14.72
CA VAL A 35 4.41 -23.13 -15.48
C VAL A 35 4.16 -21.62 -15.67
N VAL A 36 2.97 -21.13 -15.31
CA VAL A 36 2.58 -19.72 -15.45
C VAL A 36 2.37 -19.04 -14.11
N ALA A 37 2.87 -19.65 -13.03
CA ALA A 37 2.67 -19.17 -11.66
C ALA A 37 3.07 -17.70 -11.50
N ASP A 38 4.23 -17.33 -12.05
CA ASP A 38 4.77 -15.98 -11.93
C ASP A 38 3.93 -14.99 -12.74
N GLY A 39 3.55 -15.34 -13.97
CA GLY A 39 2.64 -14.52 -14.77
C GLY A 39 1.23 -14.42 -14.19
N PHE A 40 0.78 -15.39 -13.40
CA PHE A 40 -0.48 -15.28 -12.64
C PHE A 40 -0.35 -14.26 -11.50
N ARG A 41 0.76 -14.32 -10.74
CA ARG A 41 1.03 -13.39 -9.63
C ARG A 41 1.22 -11.96 -10.09
N GLU A 42 2.05 -11.75 -11.10
CA GLU A 42 2.32 -10.43 -11.66
C GLU A 42 1.03 -9.74 -12.10
N ARG A 43 0.19 -10.43 -12.88
CA ARG A 43 -1.13 -9.89 -13.28
C ARG A 43 -2.06 -9.70 -12.08
N GLY A 44 -1.98 -10.57 -11.08
CA GLY A 44 -2.71 -10.45 -9.84
C GLY A 44 -2.49 -9.09 -9.18
N HIS A 45 -1.23 -8.63 -9.08
CA HIS A 45 -0.92 -7.32 -8.48
C HIS A 45 -1.59 -6.15 -9.20
N PHE A 46 -1.63 -6.16 -10.54
CA PHE A 46 -2.32 -5.12 -11.32
C PHE A 46 -3.83 -5.11 -11.06
N PHE A 47 -4.49 -6.26 -11.11
CA PHE A 47 -5.93 -6.35 -10.86
C PHE A 47 -6.31 -5.96 -9.43
N ASP A 48 -5.44 -6.28 -8.48
CA ASP A 48 -5.63 -5.98 -7.07
C ASP A 48 -5.45 -4.49 -6.77
N ALA A 49 -4.50 -3.82 -7.44
CA ALA A 49 -4.34 -2.36 -7.38
C ALA A 49 -5.54 -1.63 -7.99
N VAL A 50 -5.96 -2.01 -9.20
CA VAL A 50 -7.17 -1.45 -9.84
C VAL A 50 -8.42 -1.70 -9.00
N GLY A 51 -8.54 -2.91 -8.42
CA GLY A 51 -9.63 -3.26 -7.52
C GLY A 51 -9.66 -2.42 -6.25
N ALA A 52 -8.50 -2.09 -5.67
CA ALA A 52 -8.41 -1.23 -4.50
C ALA A 52 -8.92 0.19 -4.79
N LEU A 53 -8.56 0.76 -5.94
CA LEU A 53 -9.07 2.08 -6.35
C LEU A 53 -10.57 2.04 -6.58
N TRP A 54 -11.08 0.96 -7.20
CA TRP A 54 -12.52 0.82 -7.42
C TRP A 54 -13.32 0.77 -6.12
N VAL A 55 -12.80 0.09 -5.08
CA VAL A 55 -13.39 0.13 -3.72
C VAL A 55 -13.32 1.54 -3.13
N GLY A 56 -12.25 2.28 -3.42
CA GLY A 56 -12.09 3.70 -3.06
C GLY A 56 -12.99 4.67 -3.84
N GLY A 57 -13.73 4.19 -4.85
CA GLY A 57 -14.60 5.02 -5.69
C GLY A 57 -13.93 5.57 -6.95
N GLU A 58 -12.67 5.25 -7.18
CA GLU A 58 -11.88 5.71 -8.32
C GLU A 58 -11.81 4.65 -9.43
N LEU A 59 -11.68 5.10 -10.68
CA LEU A 59 -11.61 4.22 -11.84
C LEU A 59 -10.31 4.42 -12.60
N VAL A 60 -9.50 3.36 -12.67
CA VAL A 60 -8.26 3.32 -13.46
C VAL A 60 -8.30 2.11 -14.38
N HIS A 61 -7.91 2.33 -15.65
CA HIS A 61 -7.77 1.24 -16.61
C HIS A 61 -6.51 0.44 -16.33
N VAL A 62 -6.61 -0.89 -16.39
CA VAL A 62 -5.47 -1.77 -16.15
C VAL A 62 -4.37 -1.57 -17.20
N GLU A 63 -4.77 -1.24 -18.44
CA GLU A 63 -3.85 -0.95 -19.54
C GLU A 63 -3.01 0.30 -19.26
N ASP A 64 -3.63 1.37 -18.74
CA ASP A 64 -2.93 2.60 -18.38
C ASP A 64 -1.94 2.34 -17.23
N LEU A 65 -2.33 1.55 -16.22
CA LEU A 65 -1.44 1.15 -15.13
C LEU A 65 -0.25 0.30 -15.61
N VAL A 66 -0.49 -0.63 -16.55
CA VAL A 66 0.58 -1.45 -17.15
C VAL A 66 1.55 -0.59 -17.98
N LEU A 67 1.04 0.36 -18.77
CA LEU A 67 1.88 1.25 -19.56
C LEU A 67 2.70 2.17 -18.66
N HIS A 68 2.09 2.73 -17.62
CA HIS A 68 2.77 3.60 -16.68
C HIS A 68 3.84 2.86 -15.86
N ASP A 69 3.56 1.64 -15.38
CA ASP A 69 4.56 0.80 -14.69
C ASP A 69 5.78 0.50 -15.58
N ALA A 70 5.56 0.39 -16.89
CA ALA A 70 6.63 0.17 -17.87
C ALA A 70 7.27 1.46 -18.42
N ARG A 71 6.89 2.64 -17.92
CA ARG A 71 7.33 3.96 -18.45
C ARG A 71 7.06 4.13 -19.95
N MET A 72 5.95 3.55 -20.43
CA MET A 72 5.49 3.60 -21.81
C MET A 72 4.21 4.42 -21.98
N ASP A 73 3.87 5.25 -20.99
CA ASP A 73 2.75 6.16 -21.04
C ASP A 73 3.01 7.31 -22.03
N ALA A 74 2.10 7.47 -23.00
CA ALA A 74 2.18 8.54 -24.00
C ALA A 74 1.58 9.87 -23.50
N ARG A 75 0.91 9.86 -22.34
CA ARG A 75 0.21 10.99 -21.74
C ARG A 75 0.70 11.17 -20.32
N THR A 76 0.70 12.42 -19.84
CA THR A 76 0.96 12.73 -18.43
C THR A 76 0.03 11.91 -17.52
N PRO A 77 0.56 11.26 -16.47
CA PRO A 77 -0.24 10.43 -15.58
C PRO A 77 -1.30 11.25 -14.83
N THR A 78 -2.47 10.64 -14.63
CA THR A 78 -3.52 11.24 -13.79
C THR A 78 -3.22 10.97 -12.31
N HIS A 79 -3.85 11.73 -11.42
CA HIS A 79 -3.67 11.55 -9.98
C HIS A 79 -4.03 10.13 -9.52
N GLU A 80 -5.14 9.61 -10.05
CA GLU A 80 -5.62 8.25 -9.76
C GLU A 80 -4.63 7.21 -10.29
N LEU A 81 -4.03 7.44 -11.47
CA LEU A 81 -3.01 6.54 -12.03
C LEU A 81 -1.75 6.51 -11.16
N THR A 82 -1.32 7.67 -10.63
CA THR A 82 -0.20 7.75 -9.69
C THR A 82 -0.50 6.98 -8.39
N ILE A 83 -1.71 7.12 -7.84
CA ILE A 83 -2.13 6.36 -6.65
C ILE A 83 -2.17 4.86 -6.95
N ALA A 84 -2.73 4.46 -8.10
CA ALA A 84 -2.77 3.06 -8.52
C ALA A 84 -1.37 2.44 -8.60
N HIS A 85 -0.40 3.21 -9.12
CA HIS A 85 0.99 2.78 -9.19
C HIS A 85 1.65 2.65 -7.81
N ALA A 86 1.37 3.57 -6.88
CA ALA A 86 1.82 3.45 -5.49
C ALA A 86 1.23 2.20 -4.79
N VAL A 87 -0.04 1.89 -5.02
CA VAL A 87 -0.68 0.66 -4.52
C VAL A 87 -0.02 -0.59 -5.14
N LEU A 88 0.27 -0.57 -6.45
CA LEU A 88 0.98 -1.66 -7.13
C LEU A 88 2.38 -1.91 -6.53
N ARG A 89 3.18 -0.85 -6.33
CA ARG A 89 4.49 -0.92 -5.66
C ARG A 89 4.36 -1.52 -4.27
N THR A 90 3.39 -1.04 -3.50
CA THR A 90 3.09 -1.55 -2.15
C THR A 90 2.75 -3.04 -2.14
N ARG A 91 1.91 -3.50 -3.07
CA ARG A 91 1.53 -4.93 -3.21
C ARG A 91 2.74 -5.81 -3.53
N ARG A 92 3.58 -5.40 -4.47
CA ARG A 92 4.82 -6.12 -4.82
C ARG A 92 5.80 -6.14 -3.65
N ARG A 93 5.91 -5.04 -2.91
CA ARG A 93 6.74 -4.97 -1.71
C ARG A 93 6.27 -5.95 -0.64
N LEU A 94 4.97 -5.96 -0.32
CA LEU A 94 4.38 -6.92 0.62
C LEU A 94 4.62 -8.37 0.20
N TRP A 95 4.56 -8.65 -1.10
CA TRP A 95 4.81 -10.00 -1.63
C TRP A 95 6.27 -10.45 -1.45
N ASN A 96 7.21 -9.53 -1.63
CA ASN A 96 8.65 -9.83 -1.52
C ASN A 96 9.19 -9.73 -0.09
N ALA A 97 8.45 -9.10 0.82
CA ALA A 97 8.82 -8.96 2.22
C ALA A 97 8.58 -10.26 3.03
N GLU A 98 9.08 -10.29 4.27
CA GLU A 98 8.70 -11.32 5.23
C GLU A 98 7.17 -11.27 5.50
N PRO A 99 6.48 -12.41 5.65
CA PRO A 99 5.02 -12.43 5.77
C PRO A 99 4.44 -11.59 6.92
N SER A 100 5.20 -11.40 8.01
CA SER A 100 4.79 -10.58 9.15
C SER A 100 5.06 -9.09 8.96
N TRP A 101 5.96 -8.72 8.04
CA TRP A 101 6.48 -7.35 7.91
C TRP A 101 5.36 -6.31 7.78
N GLY A 102 4.35 -6.57 6.94
CA GLY A 102 3.23 -5.64 6.71
C GLY A 102 2.35 -5.37 7.93
N LEU A 103 2.47 -6.17 8.99
CA LEU A 103 1.74 -6.01 10.26
C LEU A 103 2.64 -5.52 11.40
N GLU A 104 3.95 -5.43 11.17
CA GLU A 104 4.92 -4.92 12.13
C GLU A 104 4.96 -3.38 12.11
N ALA A 105 5.50 -2.79 13.19
CA ALA A 105 5.61 -1.34 13.32
C ALA A 105 6.33 -0.69 12.13
N ALA A 106 7.46 -1.27 11.73
CA ALA A 106 8.28 -0.75 10.66
C ALA A 106 7.56 -0.87 9.31
N GLY A 107 6.89 -1.99 9.04
CA GLY A 107 6.13 -2.16 7.82
C GLY A 107 4.97 -1.17 7.74
N LEU A 108 4.18 -1.03 8.81
CA LEU A 108 3.06 -0.08 8.86
C LEU A 108 3.51 1.37 8.67
N ALA A 109 4.60 1.80 9.33
CA ALA A 109 5.17 3.13 9.13
C ALA A 109 5.62 3.36 7.68
N THR A 110 6.16 2.31 7.04
CA THR A 110 6.54 2.39 5.63
C THR A 110 5.32 2.46 4.72
N LEU A 111 4.28 1.65 4.98
CA LEU A 111 3.04 1.63 4.20
C LEU A 111 2.25 2.94 4.32
N ARG A 112 2.43 3.67 5.42
CA ARG A 112 1.88 5.03 5.62
C ARG A 112 2.66 6.11 4.85
N GLY A 113 3.88 5.81 4.40
CA GLY A 113 4.74 6.78 3.72
C GLY A 113 5.58 7.65 4.67
N ASP A 114 5.69 7.33 5.96
CA ASP A 114 6.51 8.13 6.90
C ASP A 114 8.01 7.98 6.64
N ILE A 115 8.38 6.80 6.18
CA ILE A 115 9.74 6.47 5.79
C ILE A 115 9.71 6.65 4.28
N GLY A 116 10.25 7.77 3.79
CA GLY A 116 10.36 8.05 2.36
C GLY A 116 10.87 6.82 1.59
N GLU A 117 10.56 6.72 0.30
CA GLU A 117 10.92 5.58 -0.54
C GLU A 117 12.45 5.38 -0.63
N VAL A 118 13.06 4.88 0.44
CA VAL A 118 14.37 4.29 0.39
C VAL A 118 14.15 2.97 -0.31
N GLU A 119 14.61 2.88 -1.56
CA GLU A 119 14.82 1.60 -2.25
C GLU A 119 15.79 0.76 -1.42
N GLU A 120 15.27 0.17 -0.34
CA GLU A 120 15.99 -0.81 0.42
C GLU A 120 15.83 -2.11 -0.35
N THR A 121 16.90 -2.47 -1.06
CA THR A 121 17.05 -3.70 -1.83
C THR A 121 16.56 -4.89 -1.01
N ALA A 122 15.30 -5.30 -1.25
CA ALA A 122 14.73 -6.48 -0.63
C ALA A 122 15.57 -7.68 -1.04
N THR A 123 16.13 -8.39 -0.06
CA THR A 123 16.87 -9.62 -0.29
C THR A 123 15.88 -10.67 -0.82
N PRO A 124 16.02 -11.13 -2.07
CA PRO A 124 15.08 -12.08 -2.63
C PRO A 124 15.19 -13.40 -1.86
N ARG A 125 14.03 -13.98 -1.53
CA ARG A 125 13.91 -15.34 -1.00
C ARG A 125 14.67 -16.30 -1.92
N PRO A 126 15.55 -17.19 -1.41
CA PRO A 126 16.39 -17.99 -2.28
C PRO A 126 15.55 -19.03 -3.03
N ALA A 127 15.36 -18.80 -4.33
CA ALA A 127 14.97 -19.84 -5.27
C ALA A 127 16.19 -20.75 -5.52
N SER A 128 16.00 -22.05 -5.30
CA SER A 128 17.02 -23.07 -5.50
C SER A 128 17.38 -23.23 -7.00
N ALA A 129 18.65 -22.95 -7.32
CA ALA A 129 19.52 -23.53 -8.36
C ALA A 129 19.17 -23.36 -9.87
N ALA A 130 19.60 -22.20 -10.40
CA ALA A 130 20.52 -21.95 -11.53
C ALA A 130 20.45 -22.75 -12.86
N ILE A 131 20.38 -22.00 -13.98
CA ILE A 131 21.40 -22.01 -15.05
C ILE A 131 21.69 -20.56 -15.48
N SER A 132 22.99 -20.22 -15.52
CA SER A 132 23.57 -18.92 -15.86
C SER A 132 23.80 -18.76 -17.38
N GLY A 133 23.67 -17.54 -17.89
CA GLY A 133 24.18 -17.07 -19.17
C GLY A 133 24.19 -15.54 -19.20
N ALA A 134 25.38 -14.96 -19.38
CA ALA A 134 25.74 -13.53 -19.40
C ALA A 134 24.99 -12.72 -20.51
N GLU A 135 24.97 -11.39 -20.60
CA GLU A 135 26.07 -10.41 -20.52
C GLU A 135 25.53 -9.00 -20.18
N THR A 136 26.43 -8.18 -19.64
CA THR A 136 26.28 -6.77 -19.24
C THR A 136 26.30 -5.84 -20.46
N GLU A 137 25.35 -4.91 -20.55
CA GLU A 137 25.54 -3.64 -21.25
C GLU A 137 25.01 -2.50 -20.36
N GLU A 138 25.93 -1.70 -19.83
CA GLU A 138 25.71 -0.33 -19.35
C GLU A 138 25.68 0.60 -20.57
N VAL A 139 24.65 1.45 -20.70
CA VAL A 139 24.79 2.89 -21.00
C VAL A 139 23.55 3.62 -20.49
N ASP A 140 23.82 4.67 -19.70
CA ASP A 140 22.91 5.67 -19.14
C ASP A 140 22.12 6.48 -20.18
N GLU A 141 20.96 6.99 -19.77
CA GLU A 141 20.51 8.36 -20.02
C GLU A 141 19.35 8.68 -19.06
N ASP A 142 19.71 8.86 -17.78
CA ASP A 142 18.88 9.54 -16.79
C ASP A 142 18.95 11.07 -17.05
N GLU A 143 18.20 11.53 -18.05
CA GLU A 143 17.92 12.96 -18.25
C GLU A 143 16.40 13.17 -18.27
N ASP A 144 15.79 13.32 -17.09
CA ASP A 144 14.85 14.42 -16.79
C ASP A 144 14.22 14.40 -15.37
N ASP A 145 14.75 13.66 -14.38
CA ASP A 145 14.19 13.70 -13.00
C ASP A 145 14.78 14.83 -12.14
N PHE A 146 16.00 15.29 -12.45
CA PHE A 146 16.66 16.32 -11.66
C PHE A 146 16.05 17.73 -11.80
N GLY A 147 15.29 18.00 -12.87
CA GLY A 147 14.75 19.34 -13.15
C GLY A 147 13.65 19.78 -12.17
N VAL A 148 12.87 18.82 -11.65
CA VAL A 148 11.82 19.07 -10.66
C VAL A 148 12.44 19.30 -9.29
N ASP A 149 13.43 18.48 -8.94
CA ASP A 149 14.16 18.58 -7.66
C ASP A 149 14.92 19.91 -7.53
N PHE A 150 15.53 20.42 -8.62
CA PHE A 150 16.22 21.71 -8.57
C PHE A 150 15.25 22.91 -8.51
N ALA A 151 14.08 22.82 -9.13
CA ALA A 151 13.07 23.89 -9.05
C ALA A 151 12.49 24.03 -7.62
N GLU A 152 12.35 22.92 -6.89
CA GLU A 152 11.91 22.94 -5.50
C GLU A 152 12.99 23.52 -4.59
N ILE A 153 14.26 23.16 -4.80
CA ILE A 153 15.41 23.73 -4.08
C ILE A 153 15.49 25.25 -4.32
N ASP A 154 15.36 25.71 -5.56
CA ASP A 154 15.39 27.13 -5.90
C ASP A 154 14.22 27.90 -5.27
N ALA A 155 13.03 27.29 -5.20
CA ALA A 155 11.87 27.87 -4.53
C ALA A 155 12.05 27.97 -3.00
N VAL A 156 12.76 27.02 -2.39
CA VAL A 156 13.10 27.06 -0.95
C VAL A 156 14.18 28.12 -0.69
N ILE A 157 15.20 28.24 -1.54
CA ILE A 157 16.25 29.26 -1.42
C ILE A 157 15.65 30.66 -1.56
N ALA A 158 14.79 30.91 -2.56
CA ALA A 158 14.12 32.19 -2.75
C ALA A 158 13.22 32.57 -1.55
N ARG A 159 12.53 31.59 -0.97
CA ARG A 159 11.71 31.77 0.24
C ARG A 159 12.57 32.09 1.47
N SER A 160 13.74 31.46 1.60
CA SER A 160 14.69 31.73 2.68
C SER A 160 15.32 33.11 2.57
N ASP A 161 15.64 33.57 1.34
CA ASP A 161 16.15 34.90 1.07
C ASP A 161 15.10 35.99 1.38
N GLN A 162 13.83 35.76 1.07
CA GLN A 162 12.75 36.68 1.44
C GLN A 162 12.59 36.81 2.96
N VAL A 163 12.66 35.70 3.69
CA VAL A 163 12.58 35.68 5.16
C VAL A 163 13.79 36.36 5.81
N LEU A 164 15.01 36.14 5.27
CA LEU A 164 16.23 36.78 5.75
C LEU A 164 16.27 38.29 5.47
N ASN A 165 15.65 38.74 4.38
CA ASN A 165 15.51 40.16 4.04
C ASN A 165 14.35 40.86 4.77
N GLY A 166 13.66 40.16 5.69
CA GLY A 166 12.66 40.75 6.60
C GLY A 166 11.28 40.94 5.97
N GLU A 167 11.01 40.33 4.82
CA GLU A 167 9.67 40.27 4.26
C GLU A 167 8.90 39.13 4.95
N ILE A 168 7.95 39.49 5.82
CA ILE A 168 7.03 38.53 6.44
C ILE A 168 5.93 38.25 5.41
N PRO A 169 5.86 37.06 4.79
CA PRO A 169 4.70 36.72 3.98
C PRO A 169 3.49 36.60 4.91
N ASP A 170 2.42 37.33 4.58
CA ASP A 170 1.10 37.16 5.20
C ASP A 170 0.74 35.67 5.14
N ALA A 171 0.46 35.09 6.31
CA ALA A 171 0.01 33.71 6.43
C ALA A 171 -1.26 33.55 5.59
N ARG A 172 -1.11 32.95 4.42
CA ARG A 172 -2.23 32.58 3.57
C ARG A 172 -3.07 31.59 4.38
N PRO A 173 -4.35 31.87 4.68
CA PRO A 173 -5.18 30.92 5.38
C PRO A 173 -5.20 29.63 4.54
N GLU A 174 -4.92 28.51 5.19
CA GLU A 174 -5.13 27.19 4.61
C GLU A 174 -6.61 27.11 4.19
N THR A 175 -6.87 27.34 2.91
CA THR A 175 -8.14 26.95 2.31
C THR A 175 -8.07 25.44 2.13
N VAL A 176 -8.31 24.74 3.23
CA VAL A 176 -8.76 23.34 3.24
C VAL A 176 -10.14 23.36 2.63
N ASP A 177 -10.20 23.15 1.31
CA ASP A 177 -11.45 22.97 0.60
C ASP A 177 -11.95 21.56 0.90
N ASP A 178 -12.49 21.37 2.11
CA ASP A 178 -13.25 20.19 2.49
C ASP A 178 -14.75 20.52 2.26
N PRO A 179 -15.38 19.97 1.20
CA PRO A 179 -16.79 20.19 0.92
C PRO A 179 -17.72 19.56 1.98
N LEU A 180 -17.16 18.81 2.95
CA LEU A 180 -17.87 18.15 4.02
C LEU A 180 -17.25 18.46 5.39
N GLY A 181 -17.05 19.75 5.69
CA GLY A 181 -16.68 20.25 7.03
C GLY A 181 -17.56 19.71 8.17
N LEU A 182 -17.31 18.47 8.56
CA LEU A 182 -18.08 17.64 9.47
C LEU A 182 -17.09 17.13 10.51
N VAL A 183 -16.93 17.94 11.56
CA VAL A 183 -16.32 17.58 12.84
C VAL A 183 -14.87 17.12 12.71
N HIS A 184 -13.93 18.07 12.70
CA HIS A 184 -12.58 17.76 13.18
C HIS A 184 -12.71 17.37 14.66
N ASP A 185 -12.64 16.07 14.93
CA ASP A 185 -12.45 15.57 16.29
C ASP A 185 -11.05 16.02 16.72
N GLU A 186 -11.01 17.03 17.59
CA GLU A 186 -9.77 17.66 18.11
C GLU A 186 -8.91 16.63 18.88
N ASP A 187 -9.53 15.55 19.33
CA ASP A 187 -8.91 14.43 20.04
C ASP A 187 -8.55 13.23 19.12
N TRP A 188 -8.60 13.38 17.78
CA TRP A 188 -8.20 12.31 16.87
C TRP A 188 -6.68 12.10 16.89
N ASP A 189 -6.23 11.10 17.63
CA ASP A 189 -4.83 10.66 17.68
C ASP A 189 -4.61 9.41 16.80
N GLU A 190 -3.89 9.62 15.69
CA GLU A 190 -3.52 8.55 14.75
C GLU A 190 -2.69 7.45 15.42
N GLY A 191 -1.72 7.82 16.25
CA GLY A 191 -0.81 6.90 16.91
C GLY A 191 -1.54 6.02 17.92
N GLU A 192 -2.42 6.61 18.72
CA GLU A 192 -3.25 5.87 19.69
C GLU A 192 -4.20 4.90 18.99
N ARG A 193 -4.84 5.34 17.89
CA ARG A 193 -5.75 4.49 17.12
C ARG A 193 -5.02 3.36 16.40
N LEU A 194 -3.87 3.63 15.80
CA LEU A 194 -3.06 2.61 15.16
C LEU A 194 -2.57 1.58 16.18
N GLU A 195 -2.11 2.00 17.35
CA GLU A 195 -1.72 1.07 18.42
C GLU A 195 -2.92 0.27 18.94
N SER A 196 -4.09 0.92 19.05
CA SER A 196 -5.35 0.24 19.39
C SER A 196 -5.73 -0.84 18.37
N TRP A 197 -5.57 -0.57 17.07
CA TRP A 197 -5.77 -1.57 16.02
C TRP A 197 -4.73 -2.69 16.10
N ARG A 198 -3.45 -2.35 16.28
CA ARG A 198 -2.37 -3.35 16.41
C ARG A 198 -2.54 -4.28 17.61
N ALA A 199 -3.15 -3.79 18.70
CA ALA A 199 -3.48 -4.63 19.85
C ALA A 199 -4.48 -5.76 19.49
N VAL A 200 -5.25 -5.63 18.41
CA VAL A 200 -6.17 -6.66 17.90
C VAL A 200 -5.43 -7.81 17.21
N ILE A 201 -4.23 -7.57 16.65
CA ILE A 201 -3.43 -8.60 15.94
C ILE A 201 -3.20 -9.83 16.82
N ARG A 202 -2.80 -9.64 18.08
CA ARG A 202 -2.61 -10.75 19.03
C ARG A 202 -3.87 -11.57 19.29
N GLN A 203 -5.05 -10.97 19.16
CA GLN A 203 -6.32 -11.68 19.29
C GLN A 203 -6.66 -12.44 18.00
N ALA A 204 -6.39 -11.83 16.85
CA ALA A 204 -6.59 -12.44 15.54
C ALA A 204 -5.69 -13.65 15.30
N ASP A 205 -4.44 -13.63 15.80
CA ASP A 205 -3.49 -14.75 15.70
C ASP A 205 -3.96 -16.04 16.41
N LEU A 206 -4.90 -15.92 17.36
CA LEU A 206 -5.48 -17.07 18.06
C LEU A 206 -6.68 -17.67 17.33
N LEU A 207 -7.11 -17.07 16.22
CA LEU A 207 -8.28 -17.48 15.45
C LEU A 207 -7.86 -18.21 14.17
N PRO A 208 -8.77 -19.00 13.55
CA PRO A 208 -8.54 -19.50 12.20
C PRO A 208 -8.24 -18.34 11.23
N PRO A 209 -7.30 -18.49 10.27
CA PRO A 209 -6.81 -17.39 9.45
C PRO A 209 -7.90 -16.57 8.77
N ALA A 210 -8.94 -17.20 8.23
CA ALA A 210 -10.04 -16.49 7.58
C ALA A 210 -10.83 -15.59 8.56
N LEU A 211 -11.02 -16.04 9.80
CA LEU A 211 -11.70 -15.26 10.83
C LEU A 211 -10.78 -14.18 11.40
N GLY A 212 -9.50 -14.49 11.62
CA GLY A 212 -8.50 -13.51 12.02
C GLY A 212 -8.43 -12.34 11.05
N ALA A 213 -8.35 -12.62 9.74
CA ALA A 213 -8.37 -11.61 8.69
C ALA A 213 -9.66 -10.77 8.70
N ALA A 214 -10.83 -11.40 8.83
CA ALA A 214 -12.11 -10.70 8.89
C ALA A 214 -12.21 -9.78 10.13
N VAL A 215 -11.72 -10.24 11.28
CA VAL A 215 -11.67 -9.45 12.52
C VAL A 215 -10.73 -8.25 12.39
N LEU A 216 -9.55 -8.44 11.79
CA LEU A 216 -8.61 -7.34 11.54
C LEU A 216 -9.17 -6.29 10.59
N PHE A 217 -9.84 -6.73 9.54
CA PHE A 217 -10.50 -5.85 8.58
C PHE A 217 -11.64 -5.05 9.22
N ASP A 218 -12.55 -5.71 9.95
CA ASP A 218 -13.64 -5.02 10.67
C ASP A 218 -13.09 -4.07 11.75
N ALA A 219 -12.01 -4.45 12.43
CA ALA A 219 -11.35 -3.57 13.39
C ALA A 219 -10.75 -2.33 12.72
N TRP A 220 -10.17 -2.47 11.52
CA TRP A 220 -9.64 -1.34 10.74
C TRP A 220 -10.76 -0.36 10.37
N GLU A 221 -11.87 -0.85 9.82
CA GLU A 221 -13.01 -0.01 9.42
C GLU A 221 -13.71 0.67 10.61
N ARG A 222 -13.64 0.11 11.82
CA ARG A 222 -14.27 0.70 13.02
C ARG A 222 -13.37 1.64 13.79
N ILE A 223 -12.07 1.36 13.81
CA ILE A 223 -11.09 2.19 14.52
C ILE A 223 -10.68 3.37 13.64
N GLU A 224 -10.69 3.18 12.32
CA GLU A 224 -10.27 4.15 11.31
C GLU A 224 -8.91 4.76 11.71
N PRO A 225 -7.85 3.93 11.78
CA PRO A 225 -6.57 4.37 12.31
C PRO A 225 -5.87 5.39 11.42
N LEU A 226 -6.20 5.44 10.13
CA LEU A 226 -5.70 6.43 9.17
C LEU A 226 -6.86 7.26 8.64
N ARG A 227 -6.64 8.57 8.43
CA ARG A 227 -7.60 9.42 7.70
C ARG A 227 -7.56 9.09 6.21
N ARG A 228 -8.75 9.04 5.61
CA ARG A 228 -8.95 8.94 4.16
C ARG A 228 -8.96 10.32 3.53
#